data_AF-A0A957IZ30-F1
#
_entry.id   AF-A0A957IZ30-F1
#
_cell.length_a   1.000
_cell.length_b   1.000
_cell.length_c   1.000
_cell.angle_alpha   90.00
_cell.angle_beta   90.00
_cell.angle_gamma   90.00
#
_symmetry.space_group_name_H-M   'P 1'
#
loop_
_entity.id
_entity.type
_entity.pdbx_description
1 polymer ?
#
loop_
_entity_poly.entity_id
_entity_poly.type
_entity_poly.pdbx_seq_one_letter_code
_entity_poly.pdbx_strand_id
1 'polypeptide(L)'
;MSAFFFYEPAPSQLYTLTLHDALQIQRGGCTGLSVSRLGVGMSEIGYYLSRDETARAAAVLNLALDNGMNFLDTAACYDLAEEFIGRTVSHRRAEFV
;
A
#
# COMPACT_ATOMS: atom_id res chain seq x y z
N MET A 1 -9.62 18.15 14.70
CA MET A 1 -8.69 17.02 14.52
C MET A 1 -8.40 16.92 13.03
N SER A 2 -7.17 17.25 12.64
CA SER A 2 -6.78 17.45 11.24
C SER A 2 -6.57 16.11 10.54
N ALA A 3 -7.26 15.88 9.43
CA ALA A 3 -6.86 14.87 8.46
C ALA A 3 -5.53 15.32 7.85
N PHE A 4 -4.50 14.48 7.91
CA PHE A 4 -3.23 14.75 7.24
C PHE A 4 -3.27 14.05 5.87
N PHE A 5 -3.59 14.82 4.84
CA PHE A 5 -3.27 14.50 3.44
C PHE A 5 -1.90 15.09 3.14
N PHE A 6 -0.96 14.30 2.63
CA PHE A 6 0.27 14.86 2.06
C PHE A 6 -0.05 15.40 0.66
N TYR A 7 -0.18 16.73 0.55
CA TYR A 7 -0.11 17.47 -0.71
C TYR A 7 1.27 18.12 -0.82
N GLU A 8 2.33 17.32 -0.77
CA GLU A 8 3.68 17.77 -1.06
C GLU A 8 4.35 16.66 -1.88
N PRO A 9 4.83 16.94 -3.11
CA PRO A 9 5.61 15.95 -3.86
C PRO A 9 6.84 15.55 -3.05
N ALA A 10 7.16 14.25 -3.03
CA ALA A 10 8.28 13.72 -2.28
C ALA A 10 9.55 14.55 -2.55
N PRO A 11 10.30 14.96 -1.50
CA PRO A 11 11.51 15.76 -1.67
C PRO A 11 12.50 15.03 -2.58
N SER A 12 13.24 15.78 -3.40
CA SER A 12 14.21 15.25 -4.38
C SER A 12 15.41 14.53 -3.78
N GLN A 13 15.47 14.43 -2.44
CA GLN A 13 16.42 13.61 -1.72
C GLN A 13 15.77 12.26 -1.43
N LEU A 14 16.12 11.27 -2.25
CA LEU A 14 15.87 9.85 -2.00
C LEU A 14 16.52 9.45 -0.68
N TYR A 15 15.76 9.50 0.42
CA TYR A 15 16.06 8.67 1.57
C TYR A 15 15.64 7.25 1.19
N THR A 16 16.60 6.45 0.71
CA THR A 16 16.41 5.00 0.58
C THR A 16 16.33 4.42 1.98
N LEU A 17 15.15 4.49 2.60
CA LEU A 17 14.80 3.56 3.66
C LEU A 17 14.77 2.19 2.99
N THR A 18 15.87 1.48 3.17
CA THR A 18 16.06 0.13 2.69
C THR A 18 15.10 -0.80 3.42
N LEU A 19 14.57 -1.80 2.71
CA LEU A 19 13.59 -2.78 3.18
C LEU A 19 13.96 -3.46 4.52
N HIS A 20 15.23 -3.42 4.92
CA HIS A 20 15.72 -3.93 6.20
C HIS A 20 15.33 -3.08 7.43
N ASP A 21 15.10 -1.77 7.28
CA ASP A 21 14.68 -0.89 8.39
C ASP A 21 13.18 -1.04 8.71
N ALA A 22 12.38 -1.49 7.74
CA ALA A 22 10.97 -1.84 7.95
C ALA A 22 10.78 -3.18 8.68
N LEU A 23 11.84 -3.99 8.85
CA LEU A 23 11.78 -5.34 9.38
C LEU A 23 12.02 -5.42 10.90
N GLN A 24 11.53 -4.46 11.68
CA GLN A 24 11.31 -4.61 13.13
C GLN A 24 9.80 -4.82 13.40
N ILE A 25 9.27 -5.90 12.82
CA ILE A 25 7.86 -6.29 12.98
C ILE A 25 7.73 -7.09 14.27
N GLN A 26 7.66 -6.35 15.37
CA GLN A 26 6.83 -6.57 16.55
C GLN A 26 7.10 -5.41 17.53
N ARG A 27 6.15 -4.48 17.69
CA ARG A 27 6.19 -3.37 18.68
C ARG A 27 7.36 -2.36 18.58
N GLY A 28 8.06 -2.26 17.45
CA GLY A 28 9.31 -1.46 17.36
C GLY A 28 9.21 -0.05 16.77
N GLY A 29 8.09 0.34 16.14
CA GLY A 29 7.92 1.66 15.52
C GLY A 29 7.16 2.65 16.39
N CYS A 30 7.50 3.94 16.32
CA CYS A 30 6.82 5.01 17.07
C CYS A 30 5.44 5.41 16.49
N THR A 31 4.96 4.72 15.45
CA THR A 31 3.69 5.06 14.76
C THR A 31 2.46 4.47 15.44
N GLY A 32 2.61 3.46 16.31
CA GLY A 32 1.49 2.75 16.93
C GLY A 32 0.69 1.86 15.97
N LEU A 33 1.15 1.69 14.73
CA LEU A 33 0.50 0.84 13.73
C LEU A 33 0.89 -0.62 13.92
N SER A 34 -0.08 -1.52 13.78
CA SER A 34 0.13 -2.95 13.75
C SER A 34 0.07 -3.45 12.32
N VAL A 35 1.20 -3.86 11.75
CA VAL A 35 1.29 -4.36 10.37
C VAL A 35 1.72 -5.83 10.30
N SER A 36 1.25 -6.53 9.28
CA SER A 36 1.63 -7.90 8.95
C SER A 36 3.11 -7.98 8.58
N ARG A 37 3.71 -9.17 8.74
CA ARG A 37 5.14 -9.38 8.43
C ARG A 37 5.48 -9.15 6.95
N LEU A 38 4.48 -9.29 6.08
CA LEU A 38 4.55 -9.08 4.64
C LEU A 38 3.52 -8.03 4.26
N GLY A 39 3.84 -7.19 3.26
CA GLY A 39 2.91 -6.25 2.63
C GLY A 39 2.77 -6.53 1.13
N VAL A 40 1.81 -5.85 0.50
CA VAL A 40 1.57 -5.95 -0.93
C VAL A 40 2.20 -4.73 -1.62
N GLY A 41 3.22 -4.97 -2.44
CA GLY A 41 3.78 -3.94 -3.33
C GLY A 41 2.86 -3.71 -4.53
N MET A 42 2.50 -2.45 -4.77
CA MET A 42 1.56 -2.09 -5.83
C MET A 42 2.22 -1.76 -7.17
N SER A 43 3.56 -1.73 -7.26
CA SER A 43 4.26 -1.27 -8.47
C SER A 43 3.90 -2.09 -9.71
N GLU A 44 3.90 -3.42 -9.59
CA GLU A 44 3.65 -4.33 -10.71
C GLU A 44 2.18 -4.31 -11.13
N ILE A 45 1.27 -4.23 -10.16
CA ILE A 45 -0.17 -4.10 -10.42
C ILE A 45 -0.44 -2.79 -11.14
N GLY A 46 0.17 -1.70 -10.69
CA GLY A 46 -0.02 -0.37 -11.25
C GLY A 46 0.57 -0.19 -12.65
N TYR A 47 1.77 -0.73 -12.91
CA TYR A 47 2.44 -0.58 -14.20
C TYR A 47 1.99 -1.55 -15.29
N TYR A 48 1.57 -2.77 -14.92
CA TYR A 48 1.36 -3.84 -15.89
C TYR A 48 -0.09 -4.25 -16.08
N LEU A 49 -1.01 -3.89 -15.18
CA LEU A 49 -2.43 -4.11 -15.41
C LEU A 49 -3.05 -2.89 -16.07
N SER A 50 -3.90 -3.15 -17.06
CA SER A 50 -4.76 -2.12 -17.65
C SER A 50 -6.02 -1.88 -16.81
N ARG A 51 -6.69 -0.74 -17.00
CA ARG A 51 -7.95 -0.40 -16.29
C ARG A 51 -9.04 -1.47 -16.44
N ASP A 52 -9.06 -2.18 -17.57
CA ASP A 52 -10.03 -3.25 -17.85
C ASP A 52 -9.74 -4.53 -17.03
N GLU A 53 -8.52 -4.67 -16.50
CA GLU A 53 -8.10 -5.77 -15.62
C GLU A 53 -8.36 -5.48 -14.13
N THR A 54 -9.26 -4.55 -13.81
CA THR A 54 -9.65 -4.22 -12.41
C THR A 54 -10.06 -5.48 -11.62
N ALA A 55 -10.70 -6.45 -12.25
CA ALA A 55 -11.08 -7.72 -11.60
C ALA A 55 -9.85 -8.54 -11.14
N ARG A 56 -8.74 -8.48 -11.88
CA ARG A 56 -7.49 -9.16 -11.53
C ARG A 56 -6.80 -8.47 -10.36
N ALA A 57 -6.76 -7.14 -10.36
CA ALA A 57 -6.28 -6.35 -9.22
C ALA A 57 -7.13 -6.67 -7.96
N ALA A 58 -8.46 -6.70 -8.11
CA ALA A 58 -9.37 -7.03 -7.01
C ALA A 58 -9.14 -8.42 -6.45
N ALA A 59 -8.93 -9.43 -7.31
CA ALA A 59 -8.67 -10.80 -6.87
C ALA A 59 -7.38 -10.90 -6.03
N VAL A 60 -6.30 -10.26 -6.48
CA VAL A 60 -5.02 -10.27 -5.76
C VAL A 60 -5.13 -9.55 -4.42
N LEU A 61 -5.72 -8.35 -4.40
CA LEU A 61 -5.80 -7.54 -3.19
C LEU A 61 -6.74 -8.15 -2.15
N ASN A 62 -7.91 -8.65 -2.54
CA ASN A 62 -8.80 -9.32 -1.60
C ASN A 62 -8.16 -10.61 -1.07
N LEU A 63 -7.50 -11.41 -1.93
CA LEU A 63 -6.79 -12.61 -1.46
C LEU A 63 -5.70 -12.27 -0.44
N ALA A 64 -4.94 -11.19 -0.64
CA ALA A 64 -3.92 -10.76 0.30
C ALA A 64 -4.52 -10.36 1.66
N LEU A 65 -5.57 -9.54 1.65
CA LEU A 65 -6.29 -9.11 2.87
C LEU A 65 -6.91 -10.31 3.60
N ASP A 66 -7.52 -11.25 2.86
CA ASP A 66 -8.13 -12.46 3.41
C ASP A 66 -7.10 -13.40 4.07
N ASN A 67 -5.83 -13.33 3.64
CA ASN A 67 -4.71 -14.03 4.26
C ASN A 67 -4.02 -13.23 5.37
N GLY A 68 -4.62 -12.11 5.81
CA GLY A 68 -4.15 -11.33 6.94
C GLY A 68 -3.00 -10.37 6.65
N MET A 69 -2.70 -10.09 5.38
CA MET A 69 -1.85 -8.94 5.03
C MET A 69 -2.65 -7.65 5.25
N ASN A 70 -2.02 -6.62 5.79
CA ASN A 70 -2.71 -5.35 6.09
C ASN A 70 -1.86 -4.11 5.78
N PHE A 71 -0.81 -4.24 4.97
CA PHE A 71 0.04 -3.14 4.56
C PHE A 71 0.14 -3.11 3.04
N LEU A 72 -0.33 -2.02 2.42
CA LEU A 72 -0.27 -1.81 0.98
C LEU A 72 0.77 -0.73 0.68
N ASP A 73 1.83 -1.08 -0.03
CA ASP A 73 2.88 -0.15 -0.46
C ASP A 73 2.56 0.42 -1.85
N THR A 74 2.34 1.73 -1.93
CA THR A 74 1.98 2.43 -3.16
C THR A 74 2.67 3.78 -3.26
N ALA A 75 2.75 4.32 -4.47
CA ALA A 75 3.26 5.65 -4.74
C ALA A 75 2.56 6.25 -5.96
N ALA A 76 2.51 7.59 -6.04
CA ALA A 76 1.97 8.31 -7.18
C ALA A 76 2.70 7.98 -8.51
N CYS A 77 3.95 7.52 -8.44
CA CYS A 77 4.70 7.10 -9.61
C CYS A 77 4.37 5.68 -10.09
N TYR A 78 3.58 4.89 -9.34
CA TYR A 78 3.18 3.51 -9.68
C TYR A 78 1.95 3.45 -10.59
N ASP A 79 1.77 4.44 -11.45
CA ASP A 79 0.68 4.53 -12.44
C ASP A 79 -0.71 4.21 -11.83
N LEU A 80 -1.37 3.12 -12.26
CA LEU A 80 -2.75 2.80 -11.85
C LEU A 80 -2.90 2.24 -10.44
N ALA A 81 -1.81 2.12 -9.68
CA ALA A 81 -1.79 1.50 -8.34
C ALA A 81 -2.85 2.08 -7.38
N GLU A 82 -2.85 3.40 -7.15
CA GLU A 82 -3.78 4.04 -6.21
C GLU A 82 -5.24 3.94 -6.68
N GLU A 83 -5.45 4.01 -8.00
CA GLU A 83 -6.77 3.83 -8.60
C GLU A 83 -7.30 2.40 -8.38
N PHE A 84 -6.44 1.39 -8.52
CA PHE A 84 -6.83 0.01 -8.22
C PHE A 84 -7.17 -0.18 -6.74
N ILE A 85 -6.41 0.39 -5.79
CA ILE A 85 -6.79 0.35 -4.36
C ILE A 85 -8.19 0.94 -4.18
N GLY A 86 -8.43 2.13 -4.74
CA GLY A 86 -9.70 2.85 -4.65
C GLY A 86 -10.88 2.06 -5.24
N ARG A 87 -10.68 1.44 -6.41
CA ARG A 87 -11.75 0.70 -7.10
C ARG A 87 -12.04 -0.66 -6.49
N THR A 88 -11.06 -1.30 -5.86
CA THR A 88 -11.15 -2.73 -5.53
C THR A 88 -11.36 -3.01 -4.05
N VAL A 89 -10.66 -2.30 -3.15
CA VAL A 89 -10.65 -2.60 -1.70
C VAL A 89 -10.95 -1.38 -0.83
N SER A 90 -11.39 -0.25 -1.40
CA SER A 90 -11.79 0.93 -0.63
C SER A 90 -12.87 0.66 0.43
N HIS A 91 -13.78 -0.27 0.16
CA HIS A 91 -14.80 -0.72 1.11
C HIS A 91 -14.22 -1.46 2.33
N ARG A 92 -12.96 -1.88 2.27
CA ARG A 92 -12.18 -2.55 3.35
C ARG A 92 -11.12 -1.62 3.95
N ARG A 93 -11.23 -0.29 3.78
CA ARG A 93 -10.20 0.69 4.20
C ARG A 93 -9.76 0.54 5.66
N ALA A 94 -10.62 0.06 6.56
CA ALA A 94 -10.27 -0.15 7.96
C ALA A 94 -9.33 -1.35 8.20
N GLU A 95 -9.20 -2.25 7.23
CA GLU A 95 -8.42 -3.50 7.36
C GLU A 95 -6.95 -3.34 6.97
N PHE A 96 -6.55 -2.24 6.34
CA PHE A 96 -5.18 -2.02 5.91
C PHE A 96 -4.68 -0.60 6.16
N VAL A 97 -3.36 -0.48 6.23
CA VAL A 97 -2.61 0.76 6.26
C VAL A 97 -2.10 1.05 4.87
#